data_AF-A0A366RKY2-F1
#
_entry.id   AF-A0A366RKY2-F1
#
_cell.length_a   1.000
_cell.length_b   1.000
_cell.length_c   1.000
_cell.angle_alpha   90.00
_cell.angle_beta   90.00
_cell.angle_gamma   90.00
#
_symmetry.space_group_name_H-M   'P 1'
#
loop_
_entity.id
_entity.type
_entity.pdbx_description
1 polymer ?
#
loop_
_entity_poly.entity_id
_entity_poly.type
_entity_poly.pdbx_seq_one_letter_code
_entity_poly.pdbx_strand_id
1 'polypeptide(L)'
;MGQEESSMSYGGPPATLSERSLAAVADYIKSGRSKRIVVLTGAGISTAAGIPDFRSPGTGLYANLARLNLPYAEAVFDISYFREHPEPFYVLANELYPGKFHPTVSHAFIALLARKGLLQMLFTQNIDCLERVAGVPSDKIIEAHGSFAKQRCIECKEEYPQDKMEKHVFGGKVPHCDKEGCNGLVKPDIVFFGEPLPKAFDNNTFQVAMADLVLIVGTSLSVYPFAALPGMAQEGKPRVLFNMEQVGQLGSRSDDVIQLGDCDAGIRKFADELGWRDELEALWRETVGDEEADRQNSGREKEAVQDEVERLAAEVGAVAINDSDESDGTKQEGTEKDVISQEEATKSQEEQPKTENSSSEPSDTPASSFTPAEDSAKESPKTEQLKPENLEKIGAAAAKTPSMVTEPPKPPPSKEETTQADTPKEGPTDAAVSTETAPEEENKSKF
;
A
#
# COMPACT_ATOMS: atom_id res chain seq x y z
N MET A 1 -2.51 24.72 7.92
CA MET A 1 -2.53 24.82 9.40
C MET A 1 -3.63 23.91 9.91
N GLY A 2 -3.49 23.34 11.12
CA GLY A 2 -4.57 22.65 11.81
C GLY A 2 -4.79 21.18 11.43
N GLN A 3 -3.89 20.30 11.90
CA GLN A 3 -4.19 18.87 12.10
C GLN A 3 -3.65 18.39 13.46
N GLU A 4 -4.02 19.12 14.52
CA GLU A 4 -4.12 18.53 15.85
C GLU A 4 -5.50 17.85 15.97
N GLU A 5 -5.69 16.72 15.26
CA GLU A 5 -6.78 15.81 15.62
C GLU A 5 -6.40 15.13 16.94
N SER A 6 -6.76 15.75 18.06
CA SER A 6 -6.64 15.15 19.40
C SER A 6 -7.23 13.74 19.38
N SER A 7 -6.38 12.73 19.57
CA SER A 7 -6.73 11.32 19.36
C SER A 7 -7.80 10.87 20.37
N MET A 8 -9.06 10.95 19.94
CA MET A 8 -10.23 10.54 20.73
C MET A 8 -10.26 9.02 20.86
N SER A 9 -9.46 8.51 21.80
CA SER A 9 -9.50 7.12 22.23
C SER A 9 -10.83 6.82 22.93
N TYR A 10 -11.46 5.70 22.58
CA TYR A 10 -12.74 5.31 23.15
C TYR A 10 -12.58 4.85 24.62
N GLY A 11 -12.99 5.69 25.57
CA GLY A 11 -12.83 5.44 27.01
C GLY A 11 -13.78 4.42 27.65
N GLY A 12 -14.79 3.92 26.92
CA GLY A 12 -15.71 2.88 27.42
C GLY A 12 -15.20 1.44 27.20
N PRO A 13 -15.96 0.40 27.62
CA PRO A 13 -15.67 -1.00 27.29
C PRO A 13 -15.95 -1.33 25.81
N PRO A 14 -15.47 -2.47 25.27
CA PRO A 14 -15.90 -2.97 23.96
C PRO A 14 -17.36 -3.45 23.98
N ALA A 15 -17.98 -3.58 22.81
CA ALA A 15 -19.36 -4.03 22.66
C ALA A 15 -19.50 -5.45 22.07
N THR A 16 -18.47 -5.94 21.37
CA THR A 16 -18.47 -7.19 20.60
C THR A 16 -17.29 -8.11 20.96
N LEU A 17 -16.14 -7.54 21.27
CA LEU A 17 -14.96 -8.20 21.83
C LEU A 17 -15.07 -8.31 23.36
N SER A 18 -14.26 -9.20 23.96
CA SER A 18 -14.08 -9.26 25.42
C SER A 18 -13.22 -8.11 25.95
N GLU A 19 -12.21 -7.70 25.19
CA GLU A 19 -11.25 -6.63 25.47
C GLU A 19 -10.63 -6.12 24.16
N ARG A 20 -9.82 -5.06 24.19
CA ARG A 20 -9.13 -4.52 23.00
C ARG A 20 -7.76 -5.18 22.79
N SER A 21 -7.75 -6.50 22.60
CA SER A 21 -6.51 -7.28 22.40
C SER A 21 -6.55 -8.14 21.14
N LEU A 22 -5.36 -8.54 20.65
CA LEU A 22 -5.25 -9.51 19.56
C LEU A 22 -5.84 -10.87 19.94
N ALA A 23 -5.70 -11.30 21.21
CA ALA A 23 -6.34 -12.50 21.74
C ALA A 23 -7.87 -12.46 21.60
N ALA A 24 -8.50 -11.34 21.98
CA ALA A 24 -9.95 -11.17 21.85
C ALA A 24 -10.44 -11.17 20.39
N VAL A 25 -9.66 -10.60 19.45
CA VAL A 25 -9.94 -10.69 18.02
C VAL A 25 -9.74 -12.11 17.49
N ALA A 26 -8.69 -12.81 17.94
CA ALA A 26 -8.47 -14.20 17.58
C ALA A 26 -9.62 -15.08 18.07
N ASP A 27 -10.12 -14.88 19.29
CA ASP A 27 -11.31 -15.55 19.82
C ASP A 27 -12.58 -15.15 19.08
N TYR A 28 -12.71 -13.90 18.60
CA TYR A 28 -13.79 -13.49 17.71
C TYR A 28 -13.79 -14.31 16.39
N ILE A 29 -12.62 -14.55 15.80
CA ILE A 29 -12.46 -15.43 14.62
C ILE A 29 -12.72 -16.90 14.99
N LYS A 30 -12.05 -17.45 16.00
CA LYS A 30 -12.16 -18.85 16.46
C LYS A 30 -13.59 -19.22 16.87
N SER A 31 -14.39 -18.26 17.38
CA SER A 31 -15.82 -18.44 17.68
C SER A 31 -16.73 -18.59 16.45
N GLY A 32 -16.20 -18.44 15.23
CA GLY A 32 -16.96 -18.51 13.99
C GLY A 32 -17.90 -17.32 13.75
N ARG A 33 -17.82 -16.27 14.57
CA ARG A 33 -18.55 -14.99 14.38
C ARG A 33 -17.98 -14.19 13.22
N SER A 34 -16.67 -14.27 12.98
CA SER A 34 -16.04 -13.71 11.78
C SER A 34 -16.00 -14.71 10.65
N LYS A 35 -16.71 -14.43 9.54
CA LYS A 35 -16.64 -15.21 8.29
C LYS A 35 -16.37 -14.38 7.05
N ARG A 36 -16.39 -13.05 7.18
CA ARG A 36 -16.14 -12.10 6.09
C ARG A 36 -15.12 -11.08 6.57
N ILE A 37 -13.84 -11.44 6.53
CA ILE A 37 -12.73 -10.56 6.89
C ILE A 37 -12.39 -9.73 5.66
N VAL A 38 -12.42 -8.40 5.79
CA VAL A 38 -11.89 -7.49 4.77
C VAL A 38 -10.52 -7.01 5.23
N VAL A 39 -9.57 -6.95 4.30
CA VAL A 39 -8.22 -6.44 4.57
C VAL A 39 -7.98 -5.19 3.71
N LEU A 40 -7.42 -4.15 4.32
CA LEU A 40 -7.09 -2.87 3.72
C LEU A 40 -5.57 -2.63 3.88
N THR A 41 -4.81 -2.63 2.78
CA THR A 41 -3.34 -2.60 2.80
C THR A 41 -2.74 -1.35 2.15
N GLY A 42 -1.50 -1.03 2.52
CA GLY A 42 -0.65 -0.05 1.85
C GLY A 42 0.82 -0.41 1.93
N ALA A 43 1.71 0.52 1.55
CA ALA A 43 3.11 0.21 1.28
C ALA A 43 3.90 -0.31 2.51
N GLY A 44 3.42 -0.07 3.73
CA GLY A 44 4.00 -0.59 4.97
C GLY A 44 3.93 -2.12 5.14
N ILE A 45 3.21 -2.85 4.27
CA ILE A 45 3.33 -4.32 4.21
C ILE A 45 4.44 -4.82 3.29
N SER A 46 5.03 -3.94 2.46
CA SER A 46 6.05 -4.28 1.45
C SER A 46 7.47 -3.82 1.85
N THR A 47 7.63 -3.07 2.93
CA THR A 47 8.92 -2.55 3.41
C THR A 47 9.93 -3.67 3.69
N ALA A 48 9.52 -4.73 4.40
CA ALA A 48 10.38 -5.87 4.71
C ALA A 48 10.84 -6.65 3.45
N ALA A 49 10.14 -6.54 2.31
CA ALA A 49 10.60 -7.09 1.03
C ALA A 49 11.78 -6.29 0.44
N GLY A 50 12.05 -5.08 0.94
CA GLY A 50 13.00 -4.12 0.37
C GLY A 50 12.38 -3.15 -0.63
N ILE A 51 11.05 -3.09 -0.73
CA ILE A 51 10.36 -2.03 -1.47
C ILE A 51 10.24 -0.82 -0.53
N PRO A 52 10.88 0.33 -0.80
CA PRO A 52 10.69 1.51 0.02
C PRO A 52 9.23 1.96 -0.08
N ASP A 53 8.64 2.36 1.05
CA ASP A 53 7.35 3.03 1.02
C ASP A 53 7.48 4.40 0.32
N PHE A 54 6.37 5.11 0.13
CA PHE A 54 6.42 6.42 -0.54
C PHE A 54 6.98 7.54 0.36
N ARG A 55 6.72 7.51 1.68
CA ARG A 55 6.73 8.71 2.55
C ARG A 55 7.76 8.70 3.70
N SER A 56 8.39 7.59 4.04
CA SER A 56 9.33 7.53 5.17
C SER A 56 10.51 8.49 4.99
N PRO A 57 10.88 9.27 6.02
CA PRO A 57 12.07 10.12 5.97
C PRO A 57 13.33 9.33 5.62
N GLY A 58 14.15 9.84 4.71
CA GLY A 58 15.43 9.26 4.30
C GLY A 58 15.34 8.00 3.43
N THR A 59 14.48 7.03 3.76
CA THR A 59 14.36 5.74 3.07
C THR A 59 13.28 5.70 1.99
N GLY A 60 12.22 6.52 2.11
CA GLY A 60 11.08 6.51 1.22
C GLY A 60 11.42 6.86 -0.24
N LEU A 61 10.57 6.41 -1.16
CA LEU A 61 10.72 6.59 -2.60
C LEU A 61 10.88 8.07 -2.97
N TYR A 62 10.11 8.96 -2.33
CA TYR A 62 10.15 10.40 -2.57
C TYR A 62 11.48 11.06 -2.14
N ALA A 63 12.18 10.54 -1.13
CA ALA A 63 13.53 11.01 -0.79
C ALA A 63 14.55 10.64 -1.89
N ASN A 64 14.44 9.43 -2.43
CA ASN A 64 15.31 8.89 -3.47
C ASN A 64 15.05 9.46 -4.88
N LEU A 65 13.93 10.17 -5.07
CA LEU A 65 13.52 10.81 -6.32
C LEU A 65 14.12 12.21 -6.54
N ALA A 66 14.79 12.81 -5.54
CA ALA A 66 15.39 14.14 -5.64
C ALA A 66 16.35 14.31 -6.86
N ARG A 67 17.05 13.24 -7.26
CA ARG A 67 17.92 13.20 -8.46
C ARG A 67 17.20 13.44 -9.79
N LEU A 68 15.88 13.33 -9.85
CA LEU A 68 15.09 13.50 -11.08
C LEU A 68 14.64 14.95 -11.31
N ASN A 69 15.01 15.89 -10.43
CA ASN A 69 14.69 17.32 -10.55
C ASN A 69 13.18 17.61 -10.75
N LEU A 70 12.35 16.88 -10.00
CA LEU A 70 10.89 17.04 -9.98
C LEU A 70 10.49 18.34 -9.27
N PRO A 71 9.38 19.00 -9.63
CA PRO A 71 8.90 20.20 -8.94
C PRO A 71 8.40 19.91 -7.52
N TYR A 72 7.93 18.69 -7.28
CA TYR A 72 7.58 18.09 -5.99
C TYR A 72 7.60 16.56 -6.19
N ALA A 73 7.75 15.78 -5.13
CA ALA A 73 8.11 14.36 -5.27
C ALA A 73 6.99 13.48 -5.86
N GLU A 74 5.74 13.80 -5.56
CA GLU A 74 4.54 13.16 -6.12
C GLU A 74 4.38 13.36 -7.64
N ALA A 75 5.06 14.34 -8.24
CA ALA A 75 4.86 14.73 -9.64
C ALA A 75 5.14 13.60 -10.65
N VAL A 76 6.04 12.66 -10.31
CA VAL A 76 6.32 11.47 -11.14
C VAL A 76 5.10 10.53 -11.29
N PHE A 77 4.09 10.69 -10.42
CA PHE A 77 2.81 10.00 -10.46
C PHE A 77 1.63 10.96 -10.72
N ASP A 78 1.84 12.20 -11.19
CA ASP A 78 0.75 13.10 -11.63
C ASP A 78 0.48 12.94 -13.13
N ILE A 79 -0.79 12.79 -13.53
CA ILE A 79 -1.16 12.52 -14.93
C ILE A 79 -0.93 13.73 -15.85
N SER A 80 -0.92 14.95 -15.31
CA SER A 80 -0.64 16.18 -16.05
C SER A 80 0.86 16.30 -16.28
N TYR A 81 1.66 16.11 -15.22
CA TYR A 81 3.12 16.10 -15.32
C TYR A 81 3.61 15.00 -16.28
N PHE A 82 3.06 13.78 -16.18
CA PHE A 82 3.40 12.67 -17.07
C PHE A 82 3.11 12.94 -18.57
N ARG A 83 2.15 13.83 -18.88
CA ARG A 83 1.83 14.21 -20.27
C ARG A 83 2.86 15.15 -20.88
N GLU A 84 3.56 15.92 -20.05
CA GLU A 84 4.58 16.89 -20.48
C GLU A 84 6.01 16.32 -20.31
N HIS A 85 6.21 15.49 -19.29
CA HIS A 85 7.48 14.90 -18.87
C HIS A 85 7.30 13.42 -18.45
N PRO A 86 7.11 12.49 -19.41
CA PRO A 86 6.98 11.05 -19.13
C PRO A 86 8.31 10.37 -18.73
N GLU A 87 9.46 10.93 -19.09
CA GLU A 87 10.78 10.29 -18.91
C GLU A 87 11.14 9.95 -17.45
N PRO A 88 10.90 10.82 -16.45
CA PRO A 88 11.19 10.51 -15.04
C PRO A 88 10.44 9.27 -14.54
N PHE A 89 9.18 9.08 -14.98
CA PHE A 89 8.42 7.88 -14.66
C PHE A 89 9.03 6.64 -15.33
N TYR A 90 9.55 6.75 -16.55
CA TYR A 90 10.17 5.61 -17.24
C TYR A 90 11.53 5.20 -16.69
N VAL A 91 12.29 6.14 -16.13
CA VAL A 91 13.48 5.82 -15.30
C VAL A 91 13.04 5.05 -14.05
N LEU A 92 12.03 5.54 -13.34
CA LEU A 92 11.51 4.93 -12.11
C LEU A 92 10.88 3.54 -12.34
N ALA A 93 10.13 3.36 -13.42
CA ALA A 93 9.45 2.11 -13.77
C ALA A 93 10.45 0.96 -14.04
N ASN A 94 11.65 1.26 -14.53
CA ASN A 94 12.72 0.27 -14.70
C ASN A 94 13.23 -0.21 -13.32
N GLU A 95 13.37 0.69 -12.36
CA GLU A 95 13.79 0.36 -11.00
C GLU A 95 12.70 -0.42 -10.24
N LEU A 96 11.44 -0.01 -10.34
CA LEU A 96 10.27 -0.65 -9.71
C LEU A 96 9.73 -1.89 -10.42
N TYR A 97 10.30 -2.31 -11.56
CA TYR A 97 9.71 -3.37 -12.40
C TYR A 97 9.53 -4.70 -11.63
N PRO A 98 8.36 -5.37 -11.71
CA PRO A 98 8.07 -6.59 -10.96
C PRO A 98 9.08 -7.74 -11.16
N GLY A 99 9.15 -8.63 -10.16
CA GLY A 99 10.00 -9.82 -10.18
C GLY A 99 11.34 -9.69 -9.44
N LYS A 100 11.60 -8.55 -8.79
CA LYS A 100 12.80 -8.31 -7.94
C LYS A 100 12.55 -8.47 -6.44
N PHE A 101 11.30 -8.57 -6.03
CA PHE A 101 10.84 -8.52 -4.65
C PHE A 101 9.91 -9.69 -4.36
N HIS A 102 9.88 -10.15 -3.11
CA HIS A 102 9.11 -11.31 -2.67
C HIS A 102 8.12 -10.94 -1.56
N PRO A 103 6.98 -11.65 -1.44
CA PRO A 103 6.01 -11.44 -0.38
C PRO A 103 6.59 -11.43 1.04
N THR A 104 6.02 -10.59 1.90
CA THR A 104 6.31 -10.55 3.35
C THR A 104 5.37 -11.47 4.13
N VAL A 105 5.55 -11.59 5.45
CA VAL A 105 4.67 -12.42 6.30
C VAL A 105 3.25 -11.85 6.31
N SER A 106 3.09 -10.52 6.26
CA SER A 106 1.79 -9.85 6.10
C SER A 106 1.06 -10.30 4.84
N HIS A 107 1.76 -10.42 3.70
CA HIS A 107 1.19 -10.94 2.45
C HIS A 107 0.78 -12.42 2.57
N ALA A 108 1.66 -13.25 3.14
CA ALA A 108 1.39 -14.68 3.37
C ALA A 108 0.18 -14.90 4.29
N PHE A 109 -0.03 -14.04 5.29
CA PHE A 109 -1.21 -14.10 6.17
C PHE A 109 -2.51 -13.80 5.42
N ILE A 110 -2.52 -12.88 4.47
CA ILE A 110 -3.71 -12.59 3.65
C ILE A 110 -4.02 -13.78 2.72
N ALA A 111 -2.99 -14.43 2.17
CA ALA A 111 -3.14 -15.69 1.43
C ALA A 111 -3.64 -16.83 2.34
N LEU A 112 -3.20 -16.88 3.61
CA LEU A 112 -3.70 -17.84 4.60
C LEU A 112 -5.18 -17.62 4.94
N LEU A 113 -5.61 -16.36 5.08
CA LEU A 113 -7.03 -16.00 5.22
C LEU A 113 -7.87 -16.45 4.01
N ALA A 114 -7.30 -16.42 2.80
CA ALA A 114 -7.95 -16.96 1.60
C ALA A 114 -7.98 -18.49 1.61
N ARG A 115 -6.85 -19.18 1.88
CA ARG A 115 -6.77 -20.65 2.01
C ARG A 115 -7.74 -21.20 3.08
N LYS A 116 -7.97 -20.45 4.17
CA LYS A 116 -8.95 -20.78 5.23
C LYS A 116 -10.40 -20.34 4.94
N GLY A 117 -10.68 -19.72 3.79
CA GLY A 117 -12.03 -19.32 3.39
C GLY A 117 -12.63 -18.13 4.17
N LEU A 118 -11.80 -17.33 4.84
CA LEU A 118 -12.21 -16.20 5.69
C LEU A 118 -12.08 -14.83 4.99
N LEU A 119 -11.23 -14.72 3.97
CA LEU A 119 -11.05 -13.50 3.20
C LEU A 119 -12.29 -13.19 2.34
N GLN A 120 -13.01 -12.12 2.70
CA GLN A 120 -14.10 -11.59 1.88
C GLN A 120 -13.55 -10.85 0.66
N MET A 121 -12.66 -9.90 0.90
CA MET A 121 -12.02 -9.04 -0.10
C MET A 121 -10.75 -8.40 0.49
N LEU A 122 -9.71 -8.24 -0.32
CA LEU A 122 -8.52 -7.44 -0.07
C LEU A 122 -8.61 -6.18 -0.92
N PHE A 123 -8.43 -5.00 -0.31
CA PHE A 123 -8.20 -3.75 -1.03
C PHE A 123 -6.77 -3.32 -0.76
N THR A 124 -5.99 -3.10 -1.83
CA THR A 124 -4.59 -2.67 -1.72
C THR A 124 -4.37 -1.33 -2.39
N GLN A 125 -3.55 -0.50 -1.76
CA GLN A 125 -3.00 0.73 -2.35
C GLN A 125 -1.68 0.47 -3.11
N ASN A 126 -1.16 -0.76 -3.03
CA ASN A 126 0.11 -1.14 -3.63
C ASN A 126 -0.05 -1.49 -5.10
N ILE A 127 1.06 -1.38 -5.82
CA ILE A 127 1.18 -1.62 -7.27
C ILE A 127 2.18 -2.75 -7.58
N ASP A 128 2.86 -3.26 -6.55
CA ASP A 128 3.96 -4.23 -6.60
C ASP A 128 3.52 -5.67 -6.94
N CYS A 129 2.21 -5.94 -6.85
CA CYS A 129 1.56 -7.23 -7.12
C CYS A 129 1.95 -8.36 -6.14
N LEU A 130 2.59 -8.07 -5.01
CA LEU A 130 3.07 -9.10 -4.06
C LEU A 130 1.92 -9.91 -3.44
N GLU A 131 0.69 -9.36 -3.39
CA GLU A 131 -0.51 -10.09 -2.97
C GLU A 131 -0.83 -11.25 -3.93
N ARG A 132 -0.60 -11.05 -5.23
CA ARG A 132 -0.77 -12.10 -6.25
C ARG A 132 0.33 -13.16 -6.13
N VAL A 133 1.57 -12.73 -5.88
CA VAL A 133 2.73 -13.64 -5.70
C VAL A 133 2.56 -14.50 -4.44
N ALA A 134 1.95 -13.96 -3.39
CA ALA A 134 1.57 -14.71 -2.19
C ALA A 134 0.45 -15.74 -2.40
N GLY A 135 -0.18 -15.75 -3.58
CA GLY A 135 -1.28 -16.67 -3.90
C GLY A 135 -2.65 -16.24 -3.37
N VAL A 136 -2.87 -14.93 -3.12
CA VAL A 136 -4.23 -14.42 -2.91
C VAL A 136 -5.03 -14.55 -4.22
N PRO A 137 -6.24 -15.15 -4.22
CA PRO A 137 -7.05 -15.32 -5.42
C PRO A 137 -7.36 -14.00 -6.13
N SER A 138 -7.28 -13.96 -7.46
CA SER A 138 -7.40 -12.71 -8.23
C SER A 138 -8.81 -12.10 -8.23
N ASP A 139 -9.85 -12.88 -7.91
CA ASP A 139 -11.21 -12.42 -7.66
C ASP A 139 -11.40 -11.78 -6.26
N LYS A 140 -10.37 -11.90 -5.39
CA LYS A 140 -10.34 -11.37 -4.03
C LYS A 140 -9.48 -10.13 -3.85
N ILE A 141 -8.82 -9.63 -4.91
CA ILE A 141 -7.93 -8.47 -4.85
C ILE A 141 -8.56 -7.29 -5.60
N ILE A 142 -8.70 -6.16 -4.91
CA ILE A 142 -9.01 -4.85 -5.47
C ILE A 142 -7.75 -4.00 -5.40
N GLU A 143 -7.02 -3.94 -6.51
CA GLU A 143 -5.88 -3.04 -6.74
C GLU A 143 -6.43 -1.61 -6.89
N ALA A 144 -6.56 -0.89 -5.79
CA ALA A 144 -7.22 0.41 -5.75
C ALA A 144 -6.45 1.48 -6.53
N HIS A 145 -5.12 1.41 -6.52
CA HIS A 145 -4.24 2.23 -7.35
C HIS A 145 -3.77 1.50 -8.61
N GLY A 146 -4.43 0.40 -8.99
CA GLY A 146 -4.04 -0.41 -10.15
C GLY A 146 -2.71 -1.14 -9.96
N SER A 147 -2.05 -1.54 -11.04
CA SER A 147 -0.87 -2.41 -10.96
C SER A 147 0.01 -2.40 -12.22
N PHE A 148 1.24 -2.90 -12.09
CA PHE A 148 2.15 -3.16 -13.22
C PHE A 148 1.75 -4.38 -14.08
N ALA A 149 0.68 -5.11 -13.73
CA ALA A 149 0.29 -6.36 -14.41
C ALA A 149 -0.26 -6.17 -15.85
N LYS A 150 -0.59 -4.93 -16.24
CA LYS A 150 -1.10 -4.53 -17.56
C LYS A 150 -0.70 -3.07 -17.86
N GLN A 151 -0.88 -2.65 -19.11
CA GLN A 151 -0.61 -1.28 -19.57
C GLN A 151 -1.60 -0.85 -20.66
N ARG A 152 -1.91 0.46 -20.70
CA ARG A 152 -2.83 1.06 -21.69
C ARG A 152 -2.33 2.41 -22.20
N CYS A 153 -2.79 2.78 -23.40
CA CYS A 153 -2.69 4.16 -23.88
C CYS A 153 -3.53 5.09 -22.98
N ILE A 154 -2.97 6.23 -22.55
CA ILE A 154 -3.70 7.18 -21.70
C ILE A 154 -4.90 7.84 -22.40
N GLU A 155 -4.88 7.91 -23.74
CA GLU A 155 -5.94 8.52 -24.55
C GLU A 155 -7.02 7.50 -24.93
N CYS A 156 -6.71 6.56 -25.83
CA CYS A 156 -7.69 5.65 -26.41
C CYS A 156 -7.99 4.39 -25.56
N LYS A 157 -7.27 4.22 -24.43
CA LYS A 157 -7.35 3.09 -23.50
C LYS A 157 -7.15 1.70 -24.14
N GLU A 158 -6.52 1.64 -25.31
CA GLU A 158 -6.08 0.38 -25.94
C GLU A 158 -5.02 -0.32 -25.08
N GLU A 159 -5.11 -1.65 -24.94
CA GLU A 159 -4.16 -2.44 -24.14
C GLU A 159 -2.86 -2.68 -24.92
N TYR A 160 -1.71 -2.47 -24.26
CA TYR A 160 -0.39 -2.50 -24.90
C TYR A 160 0.35 -3.81 -24.59
N PRO A 161 1.03 -4.44 -25.57
CA PRO A 161 1.71 -5.72 -25.35
C PRO A 161 2.81 -5.64 -24.28
N GLN A 162 2.83 -6.62 -23.38
CA GLN A 162 3.78 -6.75 -22.28
C GLN A 162 5.23 -6.75 -22.79
N ASP A 163 5.53 -7.56 -23.80
CA ASP A 163 6.87 -7.68 -24.39
C ASP A 163 7.35 -6.35 -25.01
N LYS A 164 6.44 -5.50 -25.47
CA LYS A 164 6.76 -4.16 -25.96
C LYS A 164 6.99 -3.18 -24.81
N MET A 165 6.21 -3.24 -23.73
CA MET A 165 6.41 -2.38 -22.56
C MET A 165 7.79 -2.64 -21.94
N GLU A 166 8.15 -3.90 -21.73
CA GLU A 166 9.47 -4.32 -21.22
C GLU A 166 10.61 -3.73 -22.08
N LYS A 167 10.54 -3.87 -23.40
CA LYS A 167 11.55 -3.32 -24.34
C LYS A 167 11.67 -1.80 -24.30
N HIS A 168 10.62 -1.09 -23.92
CA HIS A 168 10.63 0.36 -23.74
C HIS A 168 11.21 0.75 -22.38
N VAL A 169 10.71 0.15 -21.29
CA VAL A 169 11.17 0.40 -19.91
C VAL A 169 12.65 0.07 -19.73
N PHE A 170 13.07 -1.16 -20.05
CA PHE A 170 14.48 -1.56 -19.97
C PHE A 170 15.36 -0.87 -21.02
N GLY A 171 14.75 -0.35 -22.09
CA GLY A 171 15.42 0.44 -23.13
C GLY A 171 15.54 1.94 -22.83
N GLY A 172 14.99 2.44 -21.72
CA GLY A 172 14.97 3.86 -21.38
C GLY A 172 14.16 4.72 -22.37
N LYS A 173 13.07 4.19 -22.93
CA LYS A 173 12.26 4.83 -23.99
C LYS A 173 10.81 4.96 -23.59
N VAL A 174 10.19 6.06 -24.00
CA VAL A 174 8.76 6.33 -23.76
C VAL A 174 7.89 5.58 -24.78
N PRO A 175 7.05 4.61 -24.36
CA PRO A 175 6.18 3.86 -25.25
C PRO A 175 4.99 4.70 -25.72
N HIS A 176 4.71 4.61 -27.02
CA HIS A 176 3.60 5.28 -27.69
C HIS A 176 2.62 4.24 -28.24
N CYS A 177 1.34 4.61 -28.37
CA CYS A 177 0.29 3.69 -28.75
C CYS A 177 0.41 3.25 -30.22
N ASP A 178 0.47 1.93 -30.45
CA ASP A 178 0.49 1.31 -31.79
C ASP A 178 -0.78 1.56 -32.61
N LYS A 179 -1.86 2.08 -32.00
CA LYS A 179 -3.16 2.26 -32.65
C LYS A 179 -3.11 3.41 -33.66
N GLU A 180 -3.44 3.09 -34.91
CA GLU A 180 -3.46 4.03 -36.02
C GLU A 180 -4.26 5.30 -35.67
N GLY A 181 -3.64 6.46 -35.91
CA GLY A 181 -4.23 7.77 -35.61
C GLY A 181 -4.24 8.19 -34.14
N CYS A 182 -3.81 7.35 -33.18
CA CYS A 182 -3.78 7.73 -31.76
C CYS A 182 -2.45 8.37 -31.34
N ASN A 183 -1.32 7.66 -31.48
CA ASN A 183 0.02 8.08 -31.03
C ASN A 183 0.12 8.56 -29.57
N GLY A 184 -0.89 8.34 -28.72
CA GLY A 184 -0.87 8.77 -27.32
C GLY A 184 0.13 7.98 -26.48
N LEU A 185 0.64 8.59 -25.41
CA LEU A 185 1.50 7.93 -24.44
C LEU A 185 0.83 6.65 -23.90
N VAL A 186 1.62 5.62 -23.66
CA VAL A 186 1.22 4.42 -22.92
C VAL A 186 1.78 4.52 -21.50
N LYS A 187 1.11 3.92 -20.52
CA LYS A 187 1.70 3.60 -19.20
C LYS A 187 1.12 2.29 -18.64
N PRO A 188 1.75 1.66 -17.64
CA PRO A 188 1.11 0.64 -16.82
C PRO A 188 -0.24 1.11 -16.26
N ASP A 189 -1.14 0.17 -15.98
CA ASP A 189 -2.48 0.41 -15.43
C ASP A 189 -2.44 0.83 -13.93
N ILE A 190 -1.48 1.66 -13.56
CA ILE A 190 -1.34 2.33 -12.26
C ILE A 190 -2.16 3.63 -12.30
N VAL A 191 -2.93 3.92 -11.26
CA VAL A 191 -3.66 5.18 -11.09
C VAL A 191 -2.69 6.29 -10.74
N PHE A 192 -2.65 7.34 -11.56
CA PHE A 192 -1.88 8.55 -11.27
C PHE A 192 -2.77 9.58 -10.55
N PHE A 193 -2.18 10.52 -9.81
CA PHE A 193 -2.90 11.70 -9.32
C PHE A 193 -3.56 12.42 -10.50
N GLY A 194 -4.84 12.77 -10.34
CA GLY A 194 -5.69 13.29 -11.41
C GLY A 194 -6.44 12.22 -12.23
N GLU A 195 -6.11 10.93 -12.12
CA GLU A 195 -6.93 9.84 -12.70
C GLU A 195 -7.99 9.30 -11.72
N PRO A 196 -9.13 8.81 -12.22
CA PRO A 196 -10.09 8.05 -11.41
C PRO A 196 -9.55 6.66 -11.06
N LEU A 197 -9.91 6.16 -9.87
CA LEU A 197 -9.63 4.77 -9.48
C LEU A 197 -10.36 3.77 -10.40
N PRO A 198 -9.94 2.49 -10.45
CA PRO A 198 -10.59 1.50 -11.29
C PRO A 198 -12.02 1.25 -10.79
N LYS A 199 -12.99 1.08 -11.70
CA LYS A 199 -14.40 0.79 -11.34
C LYS A 199 -14.59 -0.41 -10.41
N ALA A 200 -13.62 -1.32 -10.37
CA ALA A 200 -13.58 -2.44 -9.42
C ALA A 200 -13.54 -1.98 -7.95
N PHE A 201 -12.94 -0.82 -7.66
CA PHE A 201 -12.95 -0.17 -6.35
C PHE A 201 -14.37 0.21 -5.95
N ASP A 202 -14.98 1.17 -6.68
CA ASP A 202 -16.33 1.68 -6.41
C ASP A 202 -17.35 0.55 -6.25
N ASN A 203 -17.35 -0.36 -7.24
CA ASN A 203 -18.26 -1.51 -7.31
C ASN A 203 -18.11 -2.49 -6.13
N ASN A 204 -17.00 -2.49 -5.38
CA ASN A 204 -16.77 -3.38 -4.24
C ASN A 204 -16.69 -2.68 -2.89
N THR A 205 -16.70 -1.35 -2.79
CA THR A 205 -16.66 -0.64 -1.49
C THR A 205 -17.70 -1.13 -0.48
N PHE A 206 -18.87 -1.58 -0.94
CA PHE A 206 -19.92 -2.18 -0.10
C PHE A 206 -19.48 -3.43 0.68
N GLN A 207 -18.45 -4.15 0.22
CA GLN A 207 -17.89 -5.34 0.89
C GLN A 207 -17.38 -4.99 2.30
N VAL A 208 -16.86 -3.78 2.51
CA VAL A 208 -16.40 -3.31 3.82
C VAL A 208 -17.57 -3.13 4.79
N ALA A 209 -18.69 -2.62 4.31
CA ALA A 209 -19.94 -2.51 5.08
C ALA A 209 -20.61 -3.88 5.34
N MET A 210 -20.23 -4.92 4.60
CA MET A 210 -20.66 -6.31 4.84
C MET A 210 -19.68 -7.12 5.71
N ALA A 211 -18.53 -6.56 6.11
CA ALA A 211 -17.51 -7.29 6.86
C ALA A 211 -17.98 -7.70 8.28
N ASP A 212 -17.40 -8.78 8.80
CA ASP A 212 -17.47 -9.11 10.23
C ASP A 212 -16.30 -8.53 11.03
N LEU A 213 -15.19 -8.27 10.34
CA LEU A 213 -13.93 -7.79 10.88
C LEU A 213 -13.19 -7.07 9.75
N VAL A 214 -12.60 -5.90 10.04
CA VAL A 214 -11.72 -5.20 9.09
C VAL A 214 -10.30 -5.16 9.65
N LEU A 215 -9.33 -5.64 8.87
CA LEU A 215 -7.91 -5.51 9.17
C LEU A 215 -7.33 -4.36 8.32
N ILE A 216 -6.60 -3.45 8.94
CA ILE A 216 -5.91 -2.33 8.30
C ILE A 216 -4.42 -2.52 8.56
N VAL A 217 -3.61 -2.66 7.51
CA VAL A 217 -2.22 -3.10 7.62
C VAL A 217 -1.30 -2.18 6.79
N GLY A 218 -0.29 -1.58 7.44
CA GLY A 218 0.79 -0.86 6.75
C GLY A 218 0.34 0.33 5.89
N THR A 219 -0.51 1.21 6.39
CA THR A 219 -1.00 2.38 5.61
C THR A 219 -1.20 3.62 6.47
N SER A 220 -0.87 4.78 5.90
CA SER A 220 -1.09 6.10 6.52
C SER A 220 -2.53 6.62 6.42
N LEU A 221 -3.42 5.93 5.69
CA LEU A 221 -4.80 6.35 5.37
C LEU A 221 -4.93 7.81 4.87
N SER A 222 -3.91 8.34 4.20
CA SER A 222 -3.88 9.76 3.77
C SER A 222 -4.45 10.01 2.37
N VAL A 223 -4.71 8.96 1.58
CA VAL A 223 -5.14 9.08 0.17
C VAL A 223 -6.61 8.73 0.04
N TYR A 224 -7.42 9.67 -0.43
CA TYR A 224 -8.84 9.46 -0.73
C TYR A 224 -9.02 8.97 -2.17
N PRO A 225 -10.03 8.13 -2.46
CA PRO A 225 -11.10 7.70 -1.56
C PRO A 225 -10.75 6.52 -0.62
N PHE A 226 -9.58 5.88 -0.76
CA PHE A 226 -9.20 4.70 0.03
C PHE A 226 -9.27 4.93 1.55
N ALA A 227 -8.82 6.11 2.01
CA ALA A 227 -8.89 6.57 3.39
C ALA A 227 -10.28 6.46 4.05
N ALA A 228 -11.37 6.50 3.26
CA ALA A 228 -12.73 6.40 3.78
C ALA A 228 -13.18 4.95 4.10
N LEU A 229 -12.52 3.93 3.52
CA LEU A 229 -12.95 2.53 3.65
C LEU A 229 -13.08 2.05 5.11
N PRO A 230 -12.15 2.32 6.05
CA PRO A 230 -12.29 1.91 7.45
C PRO A 230 -13.49 2.55 8.17
N GLY A 231 -14.03 3.65 7.66
CA GLY A 231 -15.26 4.28 8.15
C GLY A 231 -16.53 3.53 7.73
N MET A 232 -16.49 2.85 6.58
CA MET A 232 -17.64 2.12 6.01
C MET A 232 -17.98 0.82 6.74
N ALA A 233 -17.09 0.31 7.59
CA ALA A 233 -17.37 -0.81 8.49
C ALA A 233 -18.54 -0.46 9.43
N GLN A 234 -19.47 -1.40 9.66
CA GLN A 234 -20.61 -1.19 10.56
C GLN A 234 -20.18 -0.96 12.01
N GLU A 235 -20.99 -0.23 12.77
CA GLU A 235 -20.70 0.02 14.19
C GLU A 235 -20.77 -1.28 14.99
N GLY A 236 -19.88 -1.44 15.98
CA GLY A 236 -19.71 -2.69 16.71
C GLY A 236 -19.10 -3.87 15.92
N LYS A 237 -18.73 -3.69 14.64
CA LYS A 237 -17.80 -4.61 13.94
C LYS A 237 -16.36 -4.23 14.28
N PRO A 238 -15.51 -5.15 14.77
CA PRO A 238 -14.14 -4.81 15.14
C PRO A 238 -13.31 -4.33 13.95
N ARG A 239 -12.41 -3.38 14.21
CA ARG A 239 -11.39 -2.90 13.25
C ARG A 239 -10.02 -3.05 13.92
N VAL A 240 -9.04 -3.59 13.20
CA VAL A 240 -7.70 -3.84 13.77
C VAL A 240 -6.65 -3.15 12.93
N LEU A 241 -5.87 -2.27 13.55
CA LEU A 241 -4.73 -1.61 12.93
C LEU A 241 -3.43 -2.37 13.25
N PHE A 242 -2.65 -2.67 12.22
CA PHE A 242 -1.26 -3.10 12.29
C PHE A 242 -0.42 -2.09 11.51
N ASN A 243 0.30 -1.19 12.19
CA ASN A 243 1.03 -0.09 11.56
C ASN A 243 2.05 0.51 12.54
N MET A 244 3.09 1.21 12.06
CA MET A 244 4.01 1.92 12.97
C MET A 244 3.28 2.97 13.82
N GLU A 245 2.34 3.72 13.21
CA GLU A 245 1.63 4.84 13.83
C GLU A 245 0.12 4.62 13.89
N GLN A 246 -0.57 5.30 14.81
CA GLN A 246 -2.03 5.35 14.85
C GLN A 246 -2.55 6.30 13.75
N VAL A 247 -3.42 5.81 12.86
CA VAL A 247 -3.81 6.54 11.63
C VAL A 247 -5.31 6.73 11.49
N GLY A 248 -5.71 7.91 11.01
CA GLY A 248 -7.10 8.30 10.84
C GLY A 248 -7.93 8.13 12.12
N GLN A 249 -9.19 7.74 11.97
CA GLN A 249 -10.14 7.59 13.08
C GLN A 249 -10.11 6.18 13.73
N LEU A 250 -8.98 5.47 13.68
CA LEU A 250 -8.84 4.16 14.33
C LEU A 250 -8.45 4.34 15.81
N GLY A 251 -9.15 3.63 16.70
CA GLY A 251 -9.08 3.79 18.16
C GLY A 251 -10.26 4.58 18.75
N SER A 252 -11.16 5.10 17.91
CA SER A 252 -12.32 5.92 18.30
C SER A 252 -13.62 5.13 18.51
N ARG A 253 -13.70 3.87 18.06
CA ARG A 253 -14.86 2.99 18.28
C ARG A 253 -14.62 2.01 19.43
N SER A 254 -15.69 1.44 19.96
CA SER A 254 -15.66 0.52 21.11
C SER A 254 -14.79 -0.72 20.86
N ASP A 255 -14.75 -1.22 19.62
CA ASP A 255 -14.11 -2.49 19.25
C ASP A 255 -12.94 -2.30 18.27
N ASP A 256 -12.34 -1.10 18.27
CA ASP A 256 -11.06 -0.87 17.62
C ASP A 256 -9.92 -1.50 18.44
N VAL A 257 -8.98 -2.16 17.77
CA VAL A 257 -7.75 -2.71 18.37
C VAL A 257 -6.54 -2.17 17.60
N ILE A 258 -5.55 -1.64 18.32
CA ILE A 258 -4.40 -0.96 17.73
C ILE A 258 -3.12 -1.71 18.13
N GLN A 259 -2.51 -2.41 17.17
CA GLN A 259 -1.18 -3.02 17.31
C GLN A 259 -0.16 -2.12 16.60
N LEU A 260 0.56 -1.31 17.38
CA LEU A 260 1.63 -0.47 16.85
C LEU A 260 2.94 -1.24 16.62
N GLY A 261 3.78 -0.71 15.75
CA GLY A 261 5.08 -1.27 15.35
C GLY A 261 5.02 -2.03 14.03
N ASP A 262 6.10 -2.78 13.74
CA ASP A 262 6.25 -3.56 12.50
C ASP A 262 5.04 -4.47 12.22
N CYS A 263 4.55 -4.40 10.98
CA CYS A 263 3.40 -5.16 10.50
C CYS A 263 3.64 -6.67 10.60
N ASP A 264 4.82 -7.16 10.19
CA ASP A 264 5.12 -8.59 10.22
C ASP A 264 5.24 -9.13 11.65
N ALA A 265 5.77 -8.33 12.60
CA ALA A 265 5.77 -8.66 14.02
C ALA A 265 4.35 -8.68 14.60
N GLY A 266 3.50 -7.73 14.23
CA GLY A 266 2.10 -7.68 14.65
C GLY A 266 1.28 -8.86 14.11
N ILE A 267 1.44 -9.18 12.82
CA ILE A 267 0.80 -10.32 12.16
C ILE A 267 1.31 -11.65 12.73
N ARG A 268 2.60 -11.79 13.03
CA ARG A 268 3.16 -12.97 13.72
C ARG A 268 2.52 -13.18 15.09
N LYS A 269 2.44 -12.14 15.94
CA LYS A 269 1.72 -12.20 17.24
C LYS A 269 0.26 -12.60 17.07
N PHE A 270 -0.43 -12.05 16.06
CA PHE A 270 -1.83 -12.38 15.80
C PHE A 270 -2.00 -13.83 15.31
N ALA A 271 -1.05 -14.36 14.54
CA ALA A 271 -1.00 -15.76 14.15
C ALA A 271 -0.69 -16.69 15.33
N ASP A 272 0.10 -16.25 16.31
CA ASP A 272 0.31 -16.97 17.57
C ASP A 272 -1.03 -17.11 18.34
N GLU A 273 -1.77 -16.01 18.53
CA GLU A 273 -3.10 -15.97 19.18
C GLU A 273 -4.18 -16.80 18.46
N LEU A 274 -4.06 -16.93 17.13
CA LEU A 274 -4.92 -17.76 16.29
C LEU A 274 -4.52 -19.25 16.30
N GLY A 275 -3.31 -19.59 16.76
CA GLY A 275 -2.73 -20.93 16.65
C GLY A 275 -2.33 -21.31 15.23
N TRP A 276 -2.01 -20.33 14.38
CA TRP A 276 -1.68 -20.51 12.95
C TRP A 276 -0.20 -20.23 12.63
N ARG A 277 0.65 -19.99 13.64
CA ARG A 277 2.02 -19.51 13.44
C ARG A 277 2.87 -20.40 12.53
N ASP A 278 2.93 -21.70 12.83
CA ASP A 278 3.74 -22.65 12.06
C ASP A 278 3.25 -22.77 10.62
N GLU A 279 1.92 -22.73 10.41
CA GLU A 279 1.27 -22.76 9.10
C GLU A 279 1.56 -21.49 8.28
N LEU A 280 1.65 -20.33 8.94
CA LEU A 280 2.00 -19.05 8.33
C LEU A 280 3.49 -18.98 7.94
N GLU A 281 4.40 -19.34 8.83
CA GLU A 281 5.85 -19.33 8.52
C GLU A 281 6.18 -20.39 7.45
N ALA A 282 5.52 -21.56 7.47
CA ALA A 282 5.66 -22.58 6.43
C ALA A 282 5.10 -22.11 5.07
N LEU A 283 3.93 -21.47 5.04
CA LEU A 283 3.37 -20.87 3.82
C LEU A 283 4.29 -19.77 3.24
N TRP A 284 4.81 -18.91 4.10
CA TRP A 284 5.70 -17.83 3.67
C TRP A 284 7.01 -18.39 3.11
N ARG A 285 7.65 -19.35 3.79
CA ARG A 285 8.86 -20.04 3.29
C ARG A 285 8.61 -20.88 2.02
N GLU A 286 7.45 -21.54 1.90
CA GLU A 286 6.97 -22.18 0.65
C GLU A 286 6.91 -21.17 -0.51
N THR A 287 6.49 -19.94 -0.23
CA THR A 287 6.28 -18.88 -1.23
C THR A 287 7.58 -18.20 -1.67
N VAL A 288 8.52 -17.94 -0.75
CA VAL A 288 9.70 -17.10 -1.01
C VAL A 288 11.04 -17.85 -1.02
N GLY A 289 11.09 -19.04 -0.42
CA GLY A 289 12.33 -19.79 -0.19
C GLY A 289 13.08 -19.34 1.06
N ASP A 290 13.82 -20.27 1.70
CA ASP A 290 14.45 -20.01 2.99
C ASP A 290 15.50 -18.88 2.97
N GLU A 291 16.28 -18.75 1.89
CA GLU A 291 17.31 -17.71 1.75
C GLU A 291 16.71 -16.29 1.78
N GLU A 292 15.55 -16.10 1.14
CA GLU A 292 14.83 -14.83 1.11
C GLU A 292 14.09 -14.57 2.43
N ALA A 293 13.48 -15.59 3.02
CA ALA A 293 12.87 -15.48 4.34
C ALA A 293 13.90 -15.05 5.41
N ASP A 294 15.10 -15.63 5.37
CA ASP A 294 16.19 -15.28 6.28
C ASP A 294 16.82 -13.91 5.94
N ARG A 295 16.80 -13.47 4.68
CA ARG A 295 17.13 -12.08 4.30
C ARG A 295 16.15 -11.09 4.93
N GLN A 296 14.84 -11.30 4.79
CA GLN A 296 13.83 -10.37 5.33
C GLN A 296 13.91 -10.30 6.87
N ASN A 297 14.07 -11.44 7.55
CA ASN A 297 14.25 -11.49 9.00
C ASN A 297 15.54 -10.74 9.46
N SER A 298 16.68 -11.01 8.82
CA SER A 298 17.99 -10.41 9.21
C SER A 298 18.21 -8.97 8.70
N GLY A 299 17.40 -8.50 7.75
CA GLY A 299 17.24 -7.08 7.45
C GLY A 299 16.57 -6.35 8.60
N ARG A 300 15.41 -6.86 9.03
CA ARG A 300 14.62 -6.32 10.15
C ARG A 300 15.37 -6.27 11.48
N GLU A 301 16.24 -7.25 11.76
CA GLU A 301 17.08 -7.22 12.96
C GLU A 301 18.04 -6.00 12.99
N LYS A 302 18.51 -5.54 11.83
CA LYS A 302 19.38 -4.35 11.73
C LYS A 302 18.58 -3.06 11.82
N GLU A 303 17.42 -3.03 11.16
CA GLU A 303 16.48 -1.90 11.17
C GLU A 303 16.00 -1.63 12.62
N ALA A 304 15.52 -2.65 13.33
CA ALA A 304 15.09 -2.51 14.73
C ALA A 304 16.23 -2.11 15.70
N VAL A 305 17.49 -2.48 15.42
CA VAL A 305 18.65 -1.99 16.18
C VAL A 305 18.94 -0.52 15.87
N GLN A 306 18.73 -0.08 14.63
CA GLN A 306 18.92 1.31 14.24
C GLN A 306 17.80 2.22 14.77
N ASP A 307 16.55 1.77 14.72
CA ASP A 307 15.39 2.46 15.33
C ASP A 307 15.60 2.70 16.83
N GLU A 308 16.08 1.69 17.55
CA GLU A 308 16.37 1.79 18.99
C GLU A 308 17.55 2.74 19.28
N VAL A 309 18.58 2.76 18.42
CA VAL A 309 19.67 3.73 18.51
C VAL A 309 19.18 5.16 18.26
N GLU A 310 18.29 5.38 17.28
CA GLU A 310 17.72 6.70 17.00
C GLU A 310 16.75 7.16 18.11
N ARG A 311 15.93 6.26 18.65
CA ARG A 311 15.08 6.52 19.82
C ARG A 311 15.91 6.93 21.04
N LEU A 312 16.98 6.20 21.35
CA LEU A 312 17.88 6.53 22.46
C LEU A 312 18.65 7.85 22.21
N ALA A 313 19.03 8.14 20.96
CA ALA A 313 19.64 9.43 20.61
C ALA A 313 18.66 10.60 20.78
N ALA A 314 17.39 10.42 20.42
CA ALA A 314 16.34 11.41 20.63
C ALA A 314 16.06 11.65 22.13
N GLU A 315 16.03 10.59 22.95
CA GLU A 315 15.86 10.69 24.41
C GLU A 315 17.04 11.41 25.07
N VAL A 316 18.29 11.11 24.69
CA VAL A 316 19.48 11.84 25.17
C VAL A 316 19.47 13.31 24.69
N GLY A 317 19.05 13.57 23.45
CA GLY A 317 18.91 14.91 22.91
C GLY A 317 17.86 15.76 23.65
N ALA A 318 16.73 15.16 24.04
CA ALA A 318 15.68 15.82 24.82
C ALA A 318 16.13 16.13 26.26
N VAL A 319 16.95 15.28 26.88
CA VAL A 319 17.55 15.55 28.20
C VAL A 319 18.51 16.74 28.14
N ALA A 320 19.29 16.87 27.06
CA ALA A 320 20.30 17.93 26.90
C ALA A 320 19.75 19.36 26.74
N ILE A 321 18.42 19.55 26.71
CA ILE A 321 17.76 20.87 26.55
C ILE A 321 17.13 21.37 27.87
N ASN A 322 17.06 20.53 28.91
CA ASN A 322 16.41 20.86 30.19
C ASN A 322 17.34 21.42 31.28
N ASP A 323 18.60 21.73 30.97
CA ASP A 323 19.63 22.13 31.95
C ASP A 323 20.21 23.54 31.67
N SER A 324 19.33 24.51 31.38
CA SER A 324 19.71 25.93 31.27
C SER A 324 18.55 26.90 31.55
N ASP A 325 18.20 27.13 32.83
CA ASP A 325 17.62 28.41 33.25
C ASP A 325 17.88 28.70 34.74
N GLU A 326 17.99 30.01 35.09
CA GLU A 326 18.29 30.61 36.41
C GLU A 326 19.65 30.27 37.10
N SER A 327 20.41 31.22 37.69
CA SER A 327 20.38 32.70 37.61
C SER A 327 21.64 33.37 38.24
N ASP A 328 22.10 34.48 37.62
CA ASP A 328 22.88 35.64 38.18
C ASP A 328 24.26 35.41 38.87
N GLY A 329 25.14 36.44 38.96
CA GLY A 329 26.42 36.24 39.70
C GLY A 329 27.59 37.27 39.77
N THR A 330 27.59 38.44 39.11
CA THR A 330 28.63 39.52 39.30
C THR A 330 30.02 39.37 38.59
N LYS A 331 30.81 40.46 38.58
CA LYS A 331 32.00 40.76 37.73
C LYS A 331 33.35 40.71 38.48
N GLN A 332 34.47 40.51 37.77
CA GLN A 332 35.59 41.48 37.73
C GLN A 332 36.65 41.19 36.63
N GLU A 333 37.58 42.13 36.42
CA GLU A 333 38.61 42.16 35.36
C GLU A 333 39.98 41.61 35.82
N GLY A 334 40.82 41.14 34.89
CA GLY A 334 42.21 40.74 35.14
C GLY A 334 42.95 40.34 33.84
N THR A 335 44.27 40.57 33.78
CA THR A 335 45.08 40.50 32.54
C THR A 335 46.34 39.62 32.66
N GLU A 336 46.97 39.34 31.50
CA GLU A 336 48.29 38.70 31.30
C GLU A 336 48.28 37.15 31.34
N LYS A 337 48.61 36.45 30.23
CA LYS A 337 49.95 35.95 29.77
C LYS A 337 50.40 34.65 30.47
N ASP A 338 51.17 33.73 29.88
CA ASP A 338 51.88 33.67 28.59
C ASP A 338 52.26 32.21 28.26
N VAL A 339 52.66 31.89 27.00
CA VAL A 339 53.73 30.88 26.64
C VAL A 339 53.45 29.37 26.99
N ILE A 340 53.74 28.31 26.21
CA ILE A 340 54.50 27.98 24.97
C ILE A 340 53.90 26.65 24.37
N SER A 341 54.21 26.08 23.20
CA SER A 341 55.20 26.32 22.12
C SER A 341 54.67 25.84 20.74
N GLN A 342 55.35 26.24 19.67
CA GLN A 342 55.21 25.72 18.30
C GLN A 342 56.35 24.74 17.95
N GLU A 343 56.21 23.99 16.86
CA GLU A 343 57.27 23.66 15.88
C GLU A 343 56.55 23.41 14.53
N GLU A 344 56.54 24.38 13.61
CA GLU A 344 57.47 24.56 12.45
C GLU A 344 57.20 23.57 11.29
N ALA A 345 56.81 23.95 10.06
CA ALA A 345 57.34 24.88 9.02
C ALA A 345 57.77 24.02 7.78
N THR A 346 57.82 24.46 6.51
CA THR A 346 58.02 25.81 5.93
C THR A 346 57.59 25.88 4.44
N LYS A 347 57.12 27.07 3.97
CA LYS A 347 57.27 27.68 2.60
C LYS A 347 56.77 26.94 1.33
N SER A 348 56.40 27.60 0.21
CA SER A 348 56.49 29.00 -0.30
C SER A 348 55.13 29.44 -0.91
N GLN A 349 54.72 30.71 -1.01
CA GLN A 349 55.20 31.84 -1.86
C GLN A 349 55.39 31.45 -3.36
N GLU A 350 54.90 32.15 -4.38
CA GLU A 350 54.19 33.46 -4.55
C GLU A 350 53.26 33.32 -5.82
N GLU A 351 52.42 34.23 -6.36
CA GLU A 351 52.09 35.67 -6.19
C GLU A 351 50.67 35.94 -6.81
N GLN A 352 50.19 37.20 -6.81
CA GLN A 352 49.14 37.74 -7.71
C GLN A 352 49.54 39.17 -8.15
N PRO A 353 49.05 39.65 -9.31
CA PRO A 353 48.77 41.07 -9.49
C PRO A 353 47.27 41.37 -9.72
N LYS A 354 46.80 42.49 -9.15
CA LYS A 354 45.49 43.11 -9.38
C LYS A 354 45.64 44.46 -10.10
N THR A 355 44.65 44.83 -10.90
CA THR A 355 44.11 46.20 -11.08
C THR A 355 42.64 46.05 -11.53
N GLU A 356 41.61 46.83 -11.13
CA GLU A 356 41.43 48.27 -10.88
C GLU A 356 41.37 49.13 -12.17
N ASN A 357 40.39 50.03 -12.42
CA ASN A 357 39.15 50.41 -11.71
C ASN A 357 38.20 51.23 -12.66
N SER A 358 37.03 51.68 -12.16
CA SER A 358 36.28 52.90 -12.56
C SER A 358 35.23 52.90 -13.70
N SER A 359 33.96 52.71 -13.31
CA SER A 359 32.77 53.57 -13.57
C SER A 359 32.46 54.21 -14.96
N SER A 360 31.24 53.99 -15.48
CA SER A 360 30.23 55.07 -15.73
C SER A 360 28.87 54.55 -16.27
N GLU A 361 27.80 55.28 -15.93
CA GLU A 361 26.39 55.15 -16.39
C GLU A 361 25.93 56.54 -16.94
N PRO A 362 24.71 56.75 -17.48
CA PRO A 362 23.62 55.83 -17.90
C PRO A 362 23.11 56.07 -19.35
N SER A 363 22.17 55.25 -19.86
CA SER A 363 21.01 55.73 -20.66
C SER A 363 19.91 54.68 -20.94
N ASP A 364 18.66 55.12 -20.81
CA ASP A 364 17.44 54.82 -21.57
C ASP A 364 16.87 53.38 -21.77
N THR A 365 15.82 53.14 -20.99
CA THR A 365 14.52 52.47 -21.29
C THR A 365 14.05 52.44 -22.76
N PRO A 366 13.27 51.41 -23.19
CA PRO A 366 11.90 51.20 -22.70
C PRO A 366 11.53 49.78 -22.25
N ALA A 367 10.49 49.73 -21.41
CA ALA A 367 9.97 48.49 -20.80
C ALA A 367 8.80 47.88 -21.59
N SER A 368 8.57 46.59 -21.37
CA SER A 368 7.28 45.91 -21.57
C SER A 368 6.82 45.31 -20.26
N SER A 369 5.68 45.73 -19.76
CA SER A 369 5.14 45.36 -18.45
C SER A 369 4.36 44.05 -18.47
N PHE A 370 4.53 43.21 -17.45
CA PHE A 370 3.43 42.42 -16.88
C PHE A 370 3.66 42.23 -15.37
N THR A 371 2.67 42.62 -14.57
CA THR A 371 2.58 42.38 -13.12
C THR A 371 1.21 41.73 -12.83
N PRO A 372 1.07 40.97 -11.73
CA PRO A 372 -0.13 40.18 -11.47
C PRO A 372 -1.34 41.05 -11.13
N ALA A 373 -2.54 40.48 -11.30
CA ALA A 373 -3.80 41.08 -10.90
C ALA A 373 -4.41 40.28 -9.74
N GLU A 374 -4.72 40.96 -8.63
CA GLU A 374 -5.55 40.43 -7.55
C GLU A 374 -6.93 41.08 -7.54
N ASP A 375 -7.92 40.25 -7.20
CA ASP A 375 -9.26 40.52 -6.64
C ASP A 375 -10.22 41.56 -7.28
N SER A 376 -11.51 41.18 -7.28
CA SER A 376 -12.69 42.02 -7.49
C SER A 376 -13.94 41.24 -7.06
N ALA A 377 -14.20 41.23 -5.75
CA ALA A 377 -15.26 40.46 -5.11
C ALA A 377 -16.69 40.72 -5.65
N LYS A 378 -17.57 39.71 -5.54
CA LYS A 378 -19.03 39.90 -5.64
C LYS A 378 -19.89 38.89 -4.87
N GLU A 379 -20.52 39.40 -3.81
CA GLU A 379 -21.85 39.08 -3.26
C GLU A 379 -22.26 37.60 -3.07
N SER A 380 -22.16 37.13 -1.82
CA SER A 380 -22.84 35.92 -1.32
C SER A 380 -24.31 36.18 -0.95
N PRO A 381 -25.25 35.26 -1.22
CA PRO A 381 -26.57 35.26 -0.59
C PRO A 381 -26.48 34.99 0.92
N LYS A 382 -27.37 35.59 1.71
CA LYS A 382 -27.46 35.34 3.16
C LYS A 382 -28.27 34.07 3.45
N THR A 383 -27.79 33.26 4.39
CA THR A 383 -28.58 32.20 5.03
C THR A 383 -28.92 32.64 6.45
N GLU A 384 -30.21 32.80 6.77
CA GLU A 384 -30.64 33.13 8.13
C GLU A 384 -30.57 31.90 9.06
N GLN A 385 -30.27 32.15 10.34
CA GLN A 385 -30.32 31.14 11.39
C GLN A 385 -31.74 31.07 11.97
N LEU A 386 -32.30 29.87 12.08
CA LEU A 386 -33.50 29.61 12.88
C LEU A 386 -33.21 28.53 13.93
N LYS A 387 -33.71 28.75 15.15
CA LYS A 387 -33.64 27.80 16.26
C LYS A 387 -34.97 27.04 16.41
N PRO A 388 -34.98 25.84 17.04
CA PRO A 388 -36.09 24.91 16.94
C PRO A 388 -37.13 25.08 18.04
N GLU A 389 -38.42 25.04 17.69
CA GLU A 389 -39.53 24.77 18.61
C GLU A 389 -40.59 23.84 17.98
N ASN A 390 -41.45 23.27 18.83
CA ASN A 390 -42.34 22.14 18.52
C ASN A 390 -43.48 22.46 17.54
N LEU A 391 -43.99 21.43 16.85
CA LEU A 391 -45.38 20.98 17.05
C LEU A 391 -45.66 19.56 16.51
N GLU A 392 -46.56 18.85 17.19
CA GLU A 392 -46.97 17.48 16.87
C GLU A 392 -48.15 17.44 15.85
N LYS A 393 -48.55 16.21 15.48
CA LYS A 393 -49.87 15.81 14.96
C LYS A 393 -50.24 16.26 13.53
N ILE A 394 -50.05 15.34 12.59
CA ILE A 394 -51.21 14.70 11.93
C ILE A 394 -51.01 13.18 12.02
N GLY A 395 -52.06 12.44 12.34
CA GLY A 395 -52.03 10.98 12.41
C GLY A 395 -53.18 10.32 11.66
N ALA A 396 -52.96 9.06 11.27
CA ALA A 396 -53.95 8.05 10.88
C ALA A 396 -54.94 8.38 9.73
N ALA A 397 -54.64 7.83 8.56
CA ALA A 397 -55.64 7.22 7.68
C ALA A 397 -55.13 5.82 7.27
N ALA A 398 -56.00 4.81 7.19
CA ALA A 398 -55.58 3.42 7.30
C ALA A 398 -55.68 2.57 6.01
N ALA A 399 -54.75 1.63 5.92
CA ALA A 399 -54.88 0.28 5.34
C ALA A 399 -55.54 0.10 3.95
N LYS A 400 -54.72 -0.31 2.97
CA LYS A 400 -54.96 -1.51 2.16
C LYS A 400 -53.67 -2.00 1.50
N THR A 401 -53.30 -3.25 1.80
CA THR A 401 -52.38 -4.04 0.96
C THR A 401 -53.18 -4.72 -0.18
N PRO A 402 -52.52 -5.25 -1.22
CA PRO A 402 -51.96 -6.60 -1.09
C PRO A 402 -50.44 -6.66 -1.32
N SER A 403 -49.82 -7.74 -0.88
CA SER A 403 -48.42 -8.07 -1.18
C SER A 403 -48.27 -8.65 -2.58
N MET A 404 -47.17 -8.35 -3.26
CA MET A 404 -46.67 -9.15 -4.39
C MET A 404 -45.24 -9.58 -4.08
N VAL A 405 -45.09 -10.86 -3.74
CA VAL A 405 -43.78 -11.51 -3.63
C VAL A 405 -43.35 -11.90 -5.04
N THR A 406 -42.20 -11.40 -5.50
CA THR A 406 -41.56 -11.85 -6.74
C THR A 406 -40.56 -12.96 -6.43
N GLU A 407 -40.87 -14.18 -6.83
CA GLU A 407 -39.92 -15.30 -6.76
C GLU A 407 -38.71 -15.07 -7.70
N PRO A 408 -37.50 -15.55 -7.32
CA PRO A 408 -36.35 -15.54 -8.23
C PRO A 408 -36.54 -16.56 -9.38
N PRO A 409 -35.96 -16.32 -10.57
CA PRO A 409 -36.17 -17.17 -11.73
C PRO A 409 -35.55 -18.56 -11.56
N LYS A 410 -36.29 -19.58 -12.03
CA LYS A 410 -35.90 -21.00 -11.98
C LYS A 410 -34.73 -21.29 -12.96
N PRO A 411 -33.72 -22.09 -12.56
CA PRO A 411 -32.62 -22.46 -13.46
C PRO A 411 -33.08 -23.35 -14.62
N PRO A 412 -32.33 -23.35 -15.75
CA PRO A 412 -32.64 -24.19 -16.92
C PRO A 412 -32.44 -25.70 -16.61
N PRO A 413 -33.13 -26.60 -17.31
CA PRO A 413 -33.05 -28.03 -17.06
C PRO A 413 -31.70 -28.62 -17.47
N SER A 414 -31.16 -29.49 -16.60
CA SER A 414 -30.04 -30.37 -16.90
C SER A 414 -30.42 -31.37 -18.02
N LYS A 415 -29.49 -31.64 -18.93
CA LYS A 415 -29.61 -32.78 -19.85
C LYS A 415 -29.33 -34.06 -19.08
N GLU A 416 -30.27 -34.99 -19.08
CA GLU A 416 -30.07 -36.35 -18.57
C GLU A 416 -29.35 -37.18 -19.64
N GLU A 417 -28.22 -37.80 -19.29
CA GLU A 417 -27.59 -38.83 -20.13
C GLU A 417 -28.30 -40.17 -19.89
N THR A 418 -28.95 -40.69 -20.93
CA THR A 418 -29.73 -41.93 -20.85
C THR A 418 -28.83 -43.16 -20.85
N THR A 419 -28.45 -43.64 -19.67
CA THR A 419 -27.72 -44.92 -19.51
C THR A 419 -28.67 -46.11 -19.62
N GLN A 420 -28.78 -46.70 -20.81
CA GLN A 420 -29.35 -48.03 -20.98
C GLN A 420 -28.26 -49.10 -20.80
N ALA A 421 -28.48 -49.99 -19.84
CA ALA A 421 -27.71 -51.22 -19.71
C ALA A 421 -28.44 -52.35 -20.43
N ASP A 422 -27.70 -53.13 -21.23
CA ASP A 422 -28.19 -54.36 -21.83
C ASP A 422 -27.27 -55.54 -21.43
N THR A 423 -27.83 -56.75 -21.36
CA THR A 423 -27.18 -57.90 -20.70
C THR A 423 -26.73 -59.01 -21.66
N PRO A 424 -25.66 -59.76 -21.33
CA PRO A 424 -25.00 -60.65 -22.30
C PRO A 424 -25.59 -62.06 -22.35
N LYS A 425 -25.41 -62.74 -23.50
CA LYS A 425 -25.51 -64.20 -23.63
C LYS A 425 -24.52 -64.80 -24.64
N GLU A 426 -23.88 -65.89 -24.21
CA GLU A 426 -23.62 -67.18 -24.89
C GLU A 426 -23.54 -67.17 -26.45
N GLY A 427 -22.52 -67.68 -27.16
CA GLY A 427 -21.30 -68.48 -26.91
C GLY A 427 -20.84 -69.09 -28.28
N PRO A 428 -20.05 -70.19 -28.41
CA PRO A 428 -19.04 -70.81 -27.54
C PRO A 428 -17.70 -71.15 -28.31
N THR A 429 -16.78 -71.96 -27.71
CA THR A 429 -15.65 -72.72 -28.35
C THR A 429 -14.49 -71.92 -29.03
N ASP A 430 -13.23 -72.37 -29.14
CA ASP A 430 -12.55 -73.64 -28.73
C ASP A 430 -11.01 -73.53 -28.52
N ALA A 431 -10.42 -74.58 -27.90
CA ALA A 431 -9.05 -75.16 -28.05
C ALA A 431 -7.69 -74.39 -27.89
N ALA A 432 -6.72 -75.12 -27.25
CA ALA A 432 -5.23 -75.13 -27.41
C ALA A 432 -4.39 -73.87 -26.97
N VAL A 433 -3.30 -73.95 -26.18
CA VAL A 433 -1.97 -74.64 -26.33
C VAL A 433 -1.15 -74.05 -27.50
N SER A 434 0.12 -73.60 -27.40
CA SER A 434 1.29 -73.87 -26.50
C SER A 434 2.20 -72.62 -26.37
N THR A 435 2.78 -72.28 -25.21
CA THR A 435 4.19 -72.57 -24.76
C THR A 435 5.32 -72.56 -25.81
N GLU A 436 6.24 -71.57 -25.73
CA GLU A 436 7.73 -71.62 -25.87
C GLU A 436 8.26 -70.17 -26.03
N THR A 437 8.93 -69.56 -25.03
CA THR A 437 10.39 -69.50 -24.72
C THR A 437 11.22 -68.45 -25.49
N ALA A 438 12.22 -67.90 -24.79
CA ALA A 438 13.07 -66.73 -25.12
C ALA A 438 14.28 -67.10 -26.05
N PRO A 439 15.31 -66.26 -26.36
CA PRO A 439 15.80 -65.08 -25.61
C PRO A 439 16.28 -63.83 -26.42
N GLU A 440 16.72 -62.83 -25.66
CA GLU A 440 17.85 -61.88 -25.84
C GLU A 440 18.41 -61.54 -27.23
N GLU A 441 18.65 -60.23 -27.47
CA GLU A 441 20.05 -59.75 -27.63
C GLU A 441 20.20 -58.26 -27.26
N GLU A 442 21.44 -57.81 -27.02
CA GLU A 442 21.78 -56.41 -26.70
C GLU A 442 21.93 -55.54 -27.95
N ASN A 443 21.84 -54.22 -27.80
CA ASN A 443 22.95 -53.38 -28.28
C ASN A 443 23.15 -52.10 -27.44
N LYS A 444 24.35 -51.53 -27.50
CA LYS A 444 24.84 -50.45 -26.64
C LYS A 444 25.19 -49.18 -27.43
N SER A 445 25.17 -48.07 -26.69
CA SER A 445 26.12 -46.94 -26.79
C SER A 445 25.87 -45.81 -27.81
N LYS A 446 25.95 -44.58 -27.26
CA LYS A 446 26.51 -43.33 -27.84
C LYS A 446 25.73 -42.67 -28.99
N PHE A 447 25.69 -41.35 -29.08
CA PHE A 447 26.53 -40.33 -28.42
C PHE A 447 25.82 -39.53 -27.31
#